data_AF-A0A7K1SJ38-F1
#
_entry.id   AF-A0A7K1SJ38-F1
#
_cell.length_a   1.000
_cell.length_b   1.000
_cell.length_c   1.000
_cell.angle_alpha   90.00
_cell.angle_beta   90.00
_cell.angle_gamma   90.00
#
_symmetry.space_group_name_H-M   'P 1'
#
loop_
_entity.id
_entity.type
_entity.pdbx_description
1 polymer ?
#
loop_
_entity_poly.entity_id
_entity_poly.type
_entity_poly.pdbx_seq_one_letter_code
_entity_poly.pdbx_strand_id
1 'polypeptide(L)' 'MNLIFSAGDRVSVTNTVKGFLRSRSEAVVLRSTSNGGLTVKLDGSGIVKTVASTGVRKLADRSDPSSGA' A
#
# COMPACT_ATOMS: atom_id res chain seq x y z
N MET A 1 15.85 2.59 7.05
CA MET A 1 14.59 3.34 7.05
C MET A 1 13.47 2.30 7.17
N ASN A 2 13.00 2.00 8.39
CA ASN A 2 11.97 0.98 8.58
C ASN A 2 10.60 1.64 8.32
N LEU A 3 10.04 1.46 7.13
CA LEU A 3 8.63 1.79 6.91
C LEU A 3 7.79 0.80 7.74
N ILE A 4 7.35 1.25 8.90
CA ILE A 4 6.45 0.48 9.76
C ILE A 4 5.04 0.70 9.21
N PHE A 5 4.52 -0.31 8.50
CA PHE A 5 3.13 -0.35 8.07
C PHE A 5 2.28 -0.94 9.20
N SER A 6 1.22 -0.22 9.55
CA SER A 6 0.26 -0.63 10.59
C SER A 6 -1.02 -1.16 9.95
N ALA A 7 -1.77 -2.01 10.66
CA ALA A 7 -3.10 -2.40 10.24
C ALA A 7 -4.02 -1.16 10.16
N GLY A 8 -4.82 -1.05 9.10
CA GLY A 8 -5.68 0.10 8.80
C GLY A 8 -5.03 1.17 7.92
N ASP A 9 -3.73 1.08 7.68
CA ASP A 9 -3.01 2.06 6.88
C ASP A 9 -3.36 1.96 5.39
N ARG A 10 -3.67 3.09 4.75
CA ARG A 10 -3.89 3.15 3.30
C ARG A 10 -2.55 3.12 2.58
N VAL A 11 -2.43 2.25 1.59
CA VAL A 11 -1.20 2.05 0.82
C VAL A 11 -1.49 1.91 -0.66
N SER A 12 -0.52 2.28 -1.48
CA SER A 12 -0.50 2.03 -2.92
C SER A 12 0.43 0.85 -3.20
N VAL A 13 -0.13 -0.20 -3.77
CA VAL A 13 0.57 -1.41 -4.17
C VAL A 13 0.94 -1.28 -5.63
N THR A 14 2.23 -1.36 -5.92
CA THR A 14 2.73 -1.42 -7.28
C THR A 14 2.59 -2.84 -7.82
N ASN A 15 1.86 -2.99 -8.92
CA ASN A 15 1.70 -4.26 -9.60
C ASN A 15 2.69 -4.34 -10.76
N THR A 16 3.66 -5.24 -10.62
CA THR A 16 4.76 -5.44 -11.57
C THR A 16 4.58 -6.79 -12.25
N VAL A 17 4.54 -6.82 -13.58
CA VAL A 17 4.42 -8.07 -14.36
C VAL A 17 5.66 -8.20 -15.23
N LYS A 18 6.41 -9.31 -15.05
CA LYS A 18 7.70 -9.55 -15.73
C LYS A 18 8.72 -8.40 -15.55
N GLY A 19 8.75 -7.76 -14.38
CA GLY A 19 9.65 -6.64 -14.09
C GLY A 19 9.17 -5.27 -14.61
N PHE A 20 8.06 -5.21 -15.34
CA PHE A 20 7.48 -3.96 -15.81
C PHE A 20 6.34 -3.50 -14.91
N LEU A 21 6.38 -2.22 -14.54
CA LEU A 21 5.31 -1.54 -13.81
C LEU A 21 4.05 -1.53 -14.67
N ARG A 22 3.02 -2.29 -14.29
CA ARG A 22 1.76 -2.39 -15.03
C ARG A 22 0.72 -1.40 -14.54
N SER A 23 0.57 -1.33 -13.22
CA SER A 23 -0.43 -0.46 -12.59
C SER A 23 -0.11 -0.26 -11.12
N ARG A 24 -0.80 0.70 -10.50
CA ARG A 24 -0.84 0.88 -9.05
C ARG A 24 -2.26 0.65 -8.58
N SER A 25 -2.42 -0.04 -7.47
CA SER A 25 -3.72 -0.31 -6.87
C SER A 25 -3.70 0.12 -5.42
N GLU A 26 -4.75 0.82 -5.01
CA GLU A 26 -4.92 1.22 -3.62
C GLU A 26 -5.38 0.02 -2.79
N ALA A 27 -4.85 -0.07 -1.59
CA ALA A 27 -5.10 -1.16 -0.68
C ALA A 27 -5.02 -0.68 0.76
N VAL A 28 -5.63 -1.43 1.66
CA VAL A 28 -5.52 -1.22 3.11
C VAL A 28 -4.67 -2.34 3.70
N VAL A 29 -3.70 -1.98 4.53
CA VAL A 29 -2.89 -2.95 5.26
C VAL A 29 -3.76 -3.63 6.31
N LEU A 30 -3.84 -4.95 6.27
CA LEU A 30 -4.49 -5.76 7.30
C LEU A 30 -3.48 -6.21 8.34
N ARG A 31 -2.29 -6.62 7.90
CA ARG A 31 -1.23 -7.12 8.78
C ARG A 31 0.14 -6.99 8.13
N SER A 32 1.15 -6.70 8.93
CA SER A 32 2.56 -6.82 8.55
C SER A 32 3.18 -8.06 9.18
N THR A 33 4.07 -8.72 8.46
CA THR A 33 4.83 -9.87 8.94
C THR A 33 6.26 -9.45 9.27
N SER A 34 6.89 -10.10 10.25
CA SER A 34 8.29 -9.81 10.61
C SER A 34 9.28 -10.09 9.47
N ASN A 35 8.90 -10.89 8.48
CA ASN A 35 9.69 -11.12 7.26
C ASN A 35 9.56 -9.99 6.22
N GLY A 36 8.92 -8.87 6.55
CA GLY A 36 8.77 -7.72 5.64
C GLY A 36 7.68 -7.89 4.58
N GLY A 37 6.79 -8.87 4.76
CA GLY A 37 5.58 -9.05 3.95
C GLY A 37 4.40 -8.26 4.52
N LEU A 38 3.54 -7.76 3.64
CA LEU A 38 2.35 -7.01 3.98
C LEU A 38 1.13 -7.70 3.41
N THR A 39 0.22 -8.11 4.28
CA THR A 39 -1.11 -8.55 3.88
C THR A 39 -1.97 -7.32 3.69
N VAL A 40 -2.41 -7.10 2.46
CA VAL A 40 -3.19 -5.92 2.06
C VAL A 40 -4.49 -6.36 1.40
N LYS A 41 -5.55 -5.57 1.58
CA LYS A 41 -6.83 -5.73 0.91
C LYS A 41 -6.98 -4.66 -0.16
N LEU A 42 -7.09 -5.07 -1.43
CA LEU A 42 -7.28 -4.15 -2.54
C LEU A 42 -8.67 -3.50 -2.46
N ASP A 43 -8.74 -2.18 -2.57
CA ASP A 43 -9.98 -1.43 -2.36
C ASP A 43 -11.02 -1.74 -3.47
N GLY A 44 -10.61 -1.69 -4.74
CA GLY A 44 -11.52 -1.87 -5.88
C GLY A 44 -12.05 -3.29 -6.11
N SER A 45 -11.47 -4.32 -5.50
CA SER A 45 -11.89 -5.72 -5.73
C SER A 45 -12.15 -6.50 -4.44
N GLY A 46 -11.80 -5.94 -3.27
CA GLY A 46 -11.86 -6.64 -1.98
C GLY A 46 -10.87 -7.82 -1.83
N ILE A 47 -10.06 -8.10 -2.84
CA ILE A 47 -9.09 -9.21 -2.84
C ILE A 47 -8.01 -8.94 -1.79
N VAL A 48 -7.81 -9.93 -0.92
CA VAL A 48 -6.70 -9.93 0.05
C VAL A 48 -5.52 -10.67 -0.54
N LYS A 49 -4.34 -10.05 -0.50
CA LYS A 49 -3.08 -10.67 -0.95
C LYS A 49 -1.91 -10.24 -0.09
N THR A 50 -0.86 -11.06 -0.08
CA THR A 50 0.41 -10.72 0.57
C THR A 50 1.38 -10.18 -0.48
N VAL A 51 1.96 -9.02 -0.22
CA VAL A 51 2.92 -8.34 -1.10
C VAL A 51 4.18 -7.96 -0.34
N ALA A 52 5.30 -7.80 -1.05
CA ALA A 52 6.53 -7.32 -0.45
C ALA A 52 6.42 -5.82 -0.14
N SER A 53 6.91 -5.41 1.03
CA SER A 53 6.96 -4.00 1.45
C SER A 53 7.72 -3.09 0.47
N THR A 54 8.65 -3.63 -0.32
CA THR A 54 9.42 -2.90 -1.33
C THR A 54 8.57 -2.33 -2.47
N GLY A 55 7.45 -2.98 -2.80
CA GLY A 55 6.51 -2.54 -3.83
C GLY A 55 5.34 -1.70 -3.29
N VAL A 56 5.35 -1.39 -1.99
CA VAL A 56 4.23 -0.74 -1.29
C VAL A 56 4.65 0.64 -0.82
N ARG A 57 3.83 1.64 -1.13
CA ARG A 57 4.00 3.01 -0.63
C ARG A 57 2.83 3.38 0.25
N LYS A 58 3.11 3.91 1.44
CA LYS A 58 2.10 4.51 2.30
C LYS A 58 1.46 5.71 1.59
N LEU A 59 0.13 5.70 1.51
CA LEU A 59 -0.64 6.85 1.11
C LEU A 59 -0.87 7.63 2.40
N ALA A 60 -0.27 8.81 2.49
CA ALA A 60 -0.66 9.73 3.57
C ALA A 60 -2.16 10.03 3.38
N ASP A 61 -2.92 9.93 4.47
CA ASP A 61 -4.26 10.51 4.50
C ASP A 61 -4.09 11.96 4.05
N ARG A 62 -4.84 12.32 3.00
CA ARG A 62 -4.78 13.63 2.40
C ARG A 62 -5.35 14.59 3.44
N SER A 63 -4.53 15.08 4.38
CA SER A 63 -4.74 16.43 4.87
C SER A 63 -4.53 17.30 3.65
N ASP A 64 -5.64 17.67 3.02
CA ASP A 64 -5.71 18.68 1.98
C ASP A 64 -4.71 19.80 2.31
N PRO A 65 -3.85 20.24 1.38
CA PRO A 65 -3.27 21.55 1.55
C PRO A 65 -4.46 22.51 1.52
N SER A 66 -4.88 22.95 2.72
CA SER A 66 -5.85 24.01 2.90
C SER A 66 -5.57 25.06 1.84
N SER A 67 -6.57 25.28 0.98
CA SER A 67 -6.57 26.37 0.01
C SER A 67 -6.11 27.64 0.72
N GLY A 68 -4.88 28.06 0.45
CA GLY A 68 -4.39 29.39 0.77
C GLY A 68 -4.77 30.27 -0.41
N ALA A 69 -5.80 31.09 -0.21
CA ALA A 69 -6.32 32.09 -1.13
C ALA A 69 -5.28 33.18 -1.45
#